data_AF-A0A7S3DPD1-F1
#
_entry.id   AF-A0A7S3DPD1-F1
#
_cell.length_a   1.000
_cell.length_b   1.000
_cell.length_c   1.000
_cell.angle_alpha   90.00
_cell.angle_beta   90.00
_cell.angle_gamma   90.00
#
_symmetry.space_group_name_H-M   'P 1'
#
loop_
_entity.id
_entity.type
_entity.pdbx_description
1 polymer ?
#
loop_
_entity_poly.entity_id
_entity_poly.type
_entity_poly.pdbx_seq_one_letter_code
_entity_poly.pdbx_strand_id
1 'polypeptide(L)'
;VRAKQYYCGNRPEDIRNVVPILLHGDAAFAGQGVVYETMQMAHVDDFDVGGTIHVVVNNQIGFTTNPNHSRSTPYCSDLGKAFNCPIFHCNGDDPLAVMAALENAAEWRHEWGSDVIVDMICYRRNGHNELDQPAFTQPLLYKEISRHPTTLQIFEKRLIEDGTLTKEEAQEIKDFVLQSYEKDLEASKTYVRKDTDW
;
A
#
# COMPACT_ATOMS: atom_id res chain seq x y z
N VAL A 1 -19.09 13.71 -10.16
CA VAL A 1 -18.12 14.39 -9.26
C VAL A 1 -16.89 14.70 -10.07
N ARG A 2 -16.31 15.91 -9.98
CA ARG A 2 -15.07 16.26 -10.69
C ARG A 2 -13.86 16.03 -9.77
N ALA A 3 -12.69 15.72 -10.33
CA ALA A 3 -11.47 15.57 -9.55
C ALA A 3 -11.07 16.89 -8.87
N LYS A 4 -10.36 16.83 -7.74
CA LYS A 4 -9.87 18.02 -7.03
C LYS A 4 -9.04 18.95 -7.94
N GLN A 5 -8.28 18.37 -8.87
CA GLN A 5 -7.53 19.08 -9.92
C GLN A 5 -8.41 20.05 -10.74
N TYR A 6 -9.65 19.67 -11.05
CA TYR A 6 -10.60 20.52 -11.77
C TYR A 6 -10.86 21.83 -11.01
N TYR A 7 -11.04 21.75 -9.70
CA TYR A 7 -11.27 22.92 -8.84
C TYR A 7 -9.98 23.73 -8.59
N CYS A 8 -8.82 23.22 -8.97
CA CYS A 8 -7.52 23.89 -8.88
C CYS A 8 -7.07 24.53 -10.20
N GLY A 9 -7.91 24.57 -11.24
CA GLY A 9 -7.63 25.25 -12.52
C GLY A 9 -7.48 24.31 -13.72
N ASN A 10 -7.08 23.06 -13.50
CA ASN A 10 -6.88 22.02 -14.53
C ASN A 10 -6.03 22.45 -15.75
N ARG A 11 -5.10 23.39 -15.57
CA ARG A 11 -4.18 23.81 -16.64
C ARG A 11 -2.94 22.91 -16.64
N PRO A 12 -2.18 22.83 -17.74
CA PRO A 12 -0.95 22.04 -17.80
C PRO A 12 0.04 22.35 -16.65
N GLU A 13 0.11 23.62 -16.23
CA GLU A 13 0.93 24.04 -15.09
C GLU A 13 0.41 23.55 -13.72
N ASP A 14 -0.87 23.20 -13.61
CA ASP A 14 -1.53 22.80 -12.35
C ASP A 14 -1.48 21.28 -12.12
N ILE A 15 -1.09 20.49 -13.12
CA ILE A 15 -1.19 19.01 -13.13
C ILE A 15 -0.38 18.34 -11.99
N ARG A 16 0.62 19.04 -11.47
CA ARG A 16 1.49 18.59 -10.37
C ARG A 16 0.96 18.94 -8.98
N ASN A 17 -0.08 19.78 -8.87
CA ASN A 17 -0.55 20.32 -7.59
C ASN A 17 -1.46 19.36 -6.81
N VAL A 18 -2.05 18.38 -7.50
CA VAL A 18 -2.94 17.37 -6.90
C VAL A 18 -2.45 16.00 -7.36
N VAL A 19 -2.15 15.13 -6.40
CA VAL A 19 -1.66 13.77 -6.67
C VAL A 19 -2.70 12.75 -6.21
N PRO A 20 -3.29 11.96 -7.11
CA PRO A 20 -4.12 10.83 -6.73
C PRO A 20 -3.24 9.65 -6.29
N ILE A 21 -3.66 9.00 -5.21
CA ILE A 21 -3.04 7.76 -4.68
C ILE A 21 -4.15 6.73 -4.56
N LEU A 22 -3.93 5.54 -5.13
CA LEU A 22 -4.86 4.41 -5.05
C LEU A 22 -4.19 3.21 -4.38
N LEU A 23 -4.86 2.67 -3.35
CA LEU A 23 -4.43 1.47 -2.64
C LEU A 23 -5.24 0.26 -3.12
N HIS A 24 -4.54 -0.84 -3.40
CA HIS A 24 -5.14 -2.05 -3.96
C HIS A 24 -4.69 -3.31 -3.20
N GLY A 25 -5.50 -4.36 -3.23
CA GLY A 25 -5.03 -5.73 -2.95
C GLY A 25 -4.64 -6.45 -4.24
N ASP A 26 -3.68 -7.38 -4.19
CA ASP A 26 -3.13 -8.05 -5.38
C ASP A 26 -4.19 -8.78 -6.22
N ALA A 27 -5.08 -9.53 -5.58
CA ALA A 27 -6.13 -10.28 -6.29
C ALA A 27 -7.17 -9.34 -6.94
N ALA A 28 -7.52 -8.24 -6.26
CA ALA A 28 -8.49 -7.27 -6.78
C ALA A 28 -7.88 -6.46 -7.94
N PHE A 29 -6.63 -6.03 -7.80
CA PHE A 29 -5.91 -5.27 -8.82
C PHE A 29 -5.82 -6.04 -10.14
N ALA A 30 -5.50 -7.34 -10.07
CA ALA A 30 -5.38 -8.19 -11.25
C ALA A 30 -6.73 -8.68 -11.82
N GLY A 31 -7.77 -8.75 -10.99
CA GLY A 31 -9.03 -9.44 -11.34
C GLY A 31 -10.21 -8.52 -11.66
N GLN A 32 -10.21 -7.27 -11.21
CA GLN A 32 -11.33 -6.35 -11.42
C GLN A 32 -11.15 -5.51 -12.69
N GLY A 33 -12.07 -5.65 -13.65
CA GLY A 33 -12.01 -4.92 -14.94
C GLY A 33 -11.99 -3.39 -14.80
N VAL A 34 -12.61 -2.86 -13.74
CA VAL A 34 -12.61 -1.41 -13.45
C VAL A 34 -11.21 -0.84 -13.24
N VAL A 35 -10.24 -1.66 -12.81
CA VAL A 35 -8.84 -1.23 -12.64
C VAL A 35 -8.24 -0.94 -14.02
N TYR A 36 -8.43 -1.84 -14.98
CA TYR A 36 -8.02 -1.62 -16.38
C TYR A 36 -8.73 -0.40 -16.96
N GLU A 37 -10.05 -0.33 -16.83
CA GLU A 37 -10.87 0.76 -17.37
C GLU A 37 -10.42 2.12 -16.81
N THR A 38 -10.03 2.18 -15.54
CA THR A 38 -9.55 3.42 -14.91
C THR A 38 -8.17 3.81 -15.44
N MET A 39 -7.21 2.88 -15.48
CA MET A 39 -5.85 3.18 -15.99
C MET A 39 -5.86 3.55 -17.47
N GLN A 40 -6.78 2.98 -18.26
CA GLN A 40 -6.99 3.34 -19.66
C GLN A 40 -7.36 4.82 -19.86
N MET A 41 -7.86 5.51 -18.83
CA MET A 41 -8.23 6.92 -18.87
C MET A 41 -7.07 7.89 -18.64
N ALA A 42 -5.86 7.40 -18.31
CA ALA A 42 -4.71 8.23 -17.91
C ALA A 42 -4.29 9.30 -18.94
N HIS A 43 -4.72 9.19 -20.21
CA HIS A 43 -4.45 10.17 -21.28
C HIS A 43 -5.70 10.51 -22.11
N VAL A 44 -6.89 10.30 -21.55
CA VAL A 44 -8.15 10.69 -22.19
C VAL A 44 -8.50 12.09 -21.73
N ASP A 45 -8.79 12.97 -22.68
CA ASP A 45 -9.24 14.34 -22.41
C ASP A 45 -10.38 14.36 -21.38
N ASP A 46 -10.34 15.33 -20.46
CA ASP A 46 -11.24 15.48 -19.30
C ASP A 46 -11.13 14.43 -18.19
N PHE A 47 -10.35 13.36 -18.36
CA PHE A 47 -10.11 12.32 -17.34
C PHE A 47 -8.66 12.24 -16.86
N ASP A 48 -7.71 12.72 -17.66
CA ASP A 48 -6.30 12.78 -17.28
C ASP A 48 -6.11 13.61 -16.00
N VAL A 49 -5.40 13.01 -15.04
CA VAL A 49 -5.07 13.57 -13.72
C VAL A 49 -3.56 13.71 -13.48
N GLY A 50 -2.75 13.66 -14.54
CA GLY A 50 -1.29 13.75 -14.45
C GLY A 50 -0.61 12.54 -13.84
N GLY A 51 -1.19 11.37 -14.05
CA GLY A 51 -0.72 10.13 -13.45
C GLY A 51 -1.14 9.93 -11.99
N THR A 52 -1.37 8.66 -11.66
CA THR A 52 -1.76 8.17 -10.35
C THR A 52 -0.66 7.29 -9.75
N ILE A 53 -0.42 7.42 -8.44
CA ILE A 53 0.45 6.48 -7.72
C ILE A 53 -0.41 5.31 -7.23
N HIS A 54 -0.17 4.13 -7.79
CA HIS A 54 -0.83 2.89 -7.39
C HIS A 54 0.06 2.14 -6.40
N VAL A 55 -0.44 1.83 -5.21
CA VAL A 55 0.25 0.96 -4.25
C VAL A 55 -0.55 -0.32 -4.11
N VAL A 56 0.06 -1.45 -4.47
CA VAL A 56 -0.54 -2.76 -4.32
C VAL A 56 0.03 -3.42 -3.06
N VAL A 57 -0.85 -3.69 -2.09
CA VAL A 57 -0.54 -4.51 -0.92
C VAL A 57 -0.63 -5.96 -1.32
N ASN A 58 0.48 -6.50 -1.82
CA ASN A 58 0.56 -7.85 -2.34
C ASN A 58 0.93 -8.84 -1.24
N ASN A 59 -0.08 -9.18 -0.44
CA ASN A 59 0.04 -10.18 0.62
C ASN A 59 0.00 -11.63 0.10
N GLN A 60 -0.01 -11.80 -1.23
CA GLN A 60 0.03 -13.06 -1.97
C GLN A 60 -1.19 -13.96 -1.72
N ILE A 61 -2.34 -13.42 -1.30
CA ILE A 61 -3.56 -14.19 -1.10
C ILE A 61 -4.85 -13.34 -1.12
N GLY A 62 -5.76 -13.65 -2.06
CA GLY A 62 -7.11 -13.09 -2.10
C GLY A 62 -8.11 -13.99 -1.40
N PHE A 63 -8.62 -13.63 -0.22
CA PHE A 63 -9.46 -14.52 0.61
C PHE A 63 -8.76 -15.86 0.89
N THR A 64 -9.13 -16.94 0.19
CA THR A 64 -8.53 -18.29 0.21
C THR A 64 -7.91 -18.67 -1.15
N THR A 65 -7.77 -17.74 -2.08
CA THR A 65 -7.28 -17.97 -3.44
C THR A 65 -5.81 -17.59 -3.55
N ASN A 66 -4.99 -18.55 -3.99
CA ASN A 66 -3.58 -18.34 -4.25
C ASN A 66 -3.36 -17.50 -5.53
N PRO A 67 -2.20 -16.81 -5.66
CA PRO A 67 -1.83 -16.02 -6.83
C PRO A 67 -1.99 -16.73 -8.17
N ASN A 68 -1.55 -17.99 -8.25
CA ASN A 68 -1.63 -18.81 -9.46
C ASN A 68 -3.07 -19.10 -9.92
N HIS A 69 -4.06 -18.86 -9.06
CA HIS A 69 -5.48 -19.02 -9.36
C HIS A 69 -6.23 -17.68 -9.43
N SER A 70 -5.56 -16.56 -9.14
CA SER A 70 -6.16 -15.22 -9.16
C SER A 70 -5.79 -14.39 -10.39
N ARG A 71 -4.77 -14.81 -11.16
CA ARG A 71 -4.25 -14.09 -12.33
C ARG A 71 -3.58 -15.02 -13.34
N SER A 72 -3.41 -14.53 -14.56
CA SER A 72 -2.81 -15.27 -15.70
C SER A 72 -1.37 -14.89 -16.00
N THR A 73 -0.76 -14.04 -15.19
CA THR A 73 0.61 -13.54 -15.37
C THR A 73 1.37 -13.60 -14.03
N PRO A 74 2.73 -13.52 -14.03
CA PRO A 74 3.52 -13.66 -12.82
C PRO A 74 3.19 -12.61 -11.74
N TYR A 75 3.02 -11.35 -12.12
CA TYR A 75 2.84 -10.24 -11.17
C TYR A 75 1.41 -9.72 -11.21
N CYS A 76 0.87 -9.37 -10.04
CA CYS A 76 -0.44 -8.71 -9.99
C CYS A 76 -0.40 -7.35 -10.71
N SER A 77 0.75 -6.68 -10.69
CA SER A 77 1.01 -5.38 -11.33
C SER A 77 1.21 -5.44 -12.85
N ASP A 78 1.18 -6.63 -13.48
CA ASP A 78 1.39 -6.76 -14.93
C ASP A 78 0.36 -5.99 -15.78
N LEU A 79 -0.78 -5.64 -15.20
CA LEU A 79 -1.77 -4.74 -15.81
C LEU A 79 -1.14 -3.40 -16.25
N GLY A 80 -0.19 -2.87 -15.48
CA GLY A 80 0.50 -1.62 -15.80
C GLY A 80 1.26 -1.67 -17.12
N LYS A 81 1.66 -2.86 -17.59
CA LYS A 81 2.35 -3.04 -18.87
C LYS A 81 1.49 -2.66 -20.06
N ALA A 82 0.17 -2.75 -19.96
CA ALA A 82 -0.74 -2.32 -21.02
C ALA A 82 -0.64 -0.79 -21.28
N PHE A 83 -0.18 -0.03 -20.29
CA PHE A 83 -0.11 1.43 -20.32
C PHE A 83 1.33 1.96 -20.22
N ASN A 84 2.34 1.10 -20.37
CA ASN A 84 3.77 1.43 -20.19
C ASN A 84 4.09 2.08 -18.83
N CYS A 85 3.33 1.72 -17.79
CA CYS A 85 3.53 2.20 -16.44
C CYS A 85 4.78 1.55 -15.83
N PRO A 86 5.72 2.31 -15.23
CA PRO A 86 6.81 1.73 -14.45
C PRO A 86 6.26 0.97 -13.23
N ILE A 87 6.93 -0.11 -12.89
CA ILE A 87 6.55 -0.99 -11.77
C ILE A 87 7.76 -1.17 -10.86
N PHE A 88 7.64 -0.74 -9.62
CA PHE A 88 8.63 -0.97 -8.57
C PHE A 88 8.14 -2.11 -7.67
N HIS A 89 8.84 -3.24 -7.71
CA HIS A 89 8.59 -4.33 -6.76
C HIS A 89 9.51 -4.14 -5.55
N CYS A 90 8.93 -4.13 -4.35
CA CYS A 90 9.70 -4.00 -3.11
C CYS A 90 9.30 -5.09 -2.10
N ASN A 91 10.26 -5.48 -1.27
CA ASN A 91 10.03 -6.43 -0.19
C ASN A 91 9.45 -5.70 1.01
N GLY A 92 8.23 -6.06 1.42
CA GLY A 92 7.54 -5.49 2.57
C GLY A 92 8.24 -5.72 3.92
N ASP A 93 9.16 -6.68 4.02
CA ASP A 93 10.00 -6.88 5.20
C ASP A 93 11.22 -5.95 5.27
N ASP A 94 11.48 -5.13 4.24
CA ASP A 94 12.48 -4.07 4.27
C ASP A 94 11.79 -2.68 4.12
N PRO A 95 11.45 -2.02 5.24
CA PRO A 95 10.82 -0.71 5.22
C PRO A 95 11.61 0.37 4.46
N LEU A 96 12.95 0.28 4.41
CA LEU A 96 13.78 1.23 3.67
C LEU A 96 13.67 1.01 2.16
N ALA A 97 13.58 -0.24 1.71
CA ALA A 97 13.32 -0.55 0.31
C ALA A 97 11.91 -0.10 -0.12
N VAL A 98 10.91 -0.25 0.75
CA VAL A 98 9.55 0.26 0.51
C VAL A 98 9.55 1.79 0.40
N MET A 99 10.22 2.48 1.32
CA MET A 99 10.39 3.94 1.28
C MET A 99 11.04 4.39 -0.03
N ALA A 100 12.16 3.77 -0.42
CA ALA A 100 12.84 4.11 -1.67
C ALA A 100 11.97 3.86 -2.91
N ALA A 101 11.16 2.79 -2.93
CA ALA A 101 10.23 2.53 -4.03
C ALA A 101 9.13 3.62 -4.12
N LEU A 102 8.61 4.07 -2.98
CA LEU A 102 7.60 5.13 -2.91
C LEU A 102 8.18 6.50 -3.29
N GLU A 103 9.41 6.81 -2.88
CA GLU A 103 10.12 8.03 -3.28
C GLU A 103 10.33 8.06 -4.80
N ASN A 104 10.87 6.98 -5.38
CA ASN A 104 11.03 6.87 -6.83
C ASN A 104 9.69 6.97 -7.59
N ALA A 105 8.61 6.42 -7.04
CA ALA A 105 7.28 6.56 -7.63
C ALA A 105 6.78 8.00 -7.59
N ALA A 106 6.95 8.70 -6.46
CA ALA A 106 6.58 10.10 -6.33
C ALA A 106 7.38 10.99 -7.29
N GLU A 107 8.70 10.77 -7.39
CA GLU A 107 9.58 11.47 -8.33
C GLU A 107 9.19 11.21 -9.79
N TRP A 108 8.96 9.94 -10.16
CA TRP A 108 8.52 9.57 -11.51
C TRP A 108 7.23 10.29 -11.89
N ARG A 109 6.21 10.21 -11.02
CA ARG A 109 4.91 10.85 -11.27
C ARG A 109 5.07 12.37 -11.38
N HIS A 110 5.91 12.97 -10.53
CA HIS A 110 6.15 14.41 -10.57
C HIS A 110 6.83 14.86 -11.88
N GLU A 111 7.86 14.14 -12.31
CA GLU A 111 8.62 14.47 -13.52
C GLU A 111 7.79 14.23 -14.78
N TRP A 112 7.19 13.05 -14.91
CA TRP A 112 6.61 12.55 -16.16
C TRP A 112 5.09 12.64 -16.25
N GLY A 113 4.37 12.88 -15.15
CA GLY A 113 2.90 13.00 -15.18
C GLY A 113 2.19 11.74 -15.66
N SER A 114 2.71 10.57 -15.30
CA SER A 114 2.21 9.26 -15.72
C SER A 114 1.96 8.35 -14.52
N ASP A 115 1.06 7.37 -14.67
CA ASP A 115 0.79 6.36 -13.65
C ASP A 115 2.10 5.62 -13.27
N VAL A 116 2.20 5.22 -12.01
CA VAL A 116 3.31 4.40 -11.49
C VAL A 116 2.77 3.40 -10.48
N ILE A 117 3.26 2.15 -10.53
CA ILE A 117 2.84 1.09 -9.61
C ILE A 117 3.99 0.73 -8.67
N VAL A 118 3.69 0.70 -7.37
CA VAL A 118 4.52 0.09 -6.33
C VAL A 118 3.84 -1.21 -5.91
N ASP A 119 4.46 -2.35 -6.24
CA ASP A 119 4.03 -3.69 -5.83
C ASP A 119 4.80 -4.10 -4.56
N MET A 120 4.18 -3.86 -3.40
CA MET A 120 4.77 -4.20 -2.11
C MET A 120 4.44 -5.65 -1.75
N ILE A 121 5.43 -6.51 -1.92
CA ILE A 121 5.33 -7.95 -1.70
C ILE A 121 5.45 -8.21 -0.19
N CYS A 122 4.37 -8.67 0.42
CA CYS A 122 4.28 -8.93 1.86
C CYS A 122 3.53 -10.25 2.13
N TYR A 123 2.96 -10.38 3.32
CA TYR A 123 2.16 -11.52 3.73
C TYR A 123 1.00 -11.07 4.62
N ARG A 124 -0.05 -11.91 4.73
CA ARG A 124 -1.17 -11.67 5.65
C ARG A 124 -0.99 -12.52 6.91
N ARG A 125 -0.79 -11.86 8.07
CA ARG A 125 -0.50 -12.53 9.35
C ARG A 125 -1.65 -13.45 9.81
N ASN A 126 -2.89 -12.97 9.70
CA ASN A 126 -4.10 -13.67 10.11
C ASN A 126 -4.90 -14.17 8.89
N GLY A 127 -6.10 -14.71 9.11
CA GLY A 127 -7.06 -15.02 8.06
C GLY A 127 -7.49 -13.80 7.24
N HIS A 128 -8.46 -13.96 6.34
CA HIS A 128 -8.96 -12.81 5.56
C HIS A 128 -9.59 -11.75 6.47
N ASN A 129 -10.26 -12.21 7.52
CA ASN A 129 -10.50 -11.46 8.75
C ASN A 129 -9.82 -12.19 9.93
N GLU A 130 -9.79 -11.55 11.11
CA GLU A 130 -9.10 -12.04 12.30
C GLU A 130 -9.73 -13.31 12.91
N LEU A 131 -10.98 -13.61 12.58
CA LEU A 131 -11.72 -14.79 13.07
C LEU A 131 -11.66 -15.97 12.09
N ASP A 132 -11.23 -15.73 10.85
CA ASP A 132 -11.07 -16.77 9.84
C ASP A 132 -9.86 -17.67 10.14
N GLN A 133 -10.01 -18.96 9.86
CA GLN A 133 -8.93 -19.93 9.97
C GLN A 133 -8.31 -20.23 8.58
N PRO A 134 -7.20 -19.58 8.21
CA PRO A 134 -6.62 -19.72 6.88
C PRO A 134 -5.94 -21.08 6.65
N ALA A 135 -5.54 -21.79 7.72
CA ALA A 135 -4.87 -23.08 7.60
C ALA A 135 -5.75 -24.16 6.92
N PHE A 136 -7.07 -23.97 6.85
CA PHE A 136 -7.97 -24.88 6.14
C PHE A 136 -7.74 -24.90 4.63
N THR A 137 -7.21 -23.82 4.05
CA THR A 137 -7.00 -23.73 2.60
C THR A 137 -5.55 -23.39 2.23
N GLN A 138 -4.78 -22.75 3.12
CA GLN A 138 -3.35 -22.44 2.93
C GLN A 138 -2.46 -22.96 4.08
N PRO A 139 -2.47 -24.27 4.39
CA PRO A 139 -1.75 -24.80 5.55
C PRO A 139 -0.23 -24.62 5.48
N LEU A 140 0.39 -24.78 4.31
CA LEU A 140 1.84 -24.65 4.15
C LEU A 140 2.29 -23.20 4.29
N LEU A 141 1.60 -22.27 3.64
CA LEU A 141 1.91 -20.84 3.70
C LEU A 141 1.82 -20.33 5.15
N TYR A 142 0.73 -20.65 5.84
CA TYR A 142 0.54 -20.16 7.21
C TYR A 142 1.45 -20.85 8.24
N LYS A 143 1.92 -22.07 7.95
CA LYS A 143 2.99 -22.70 8.74
C LYS A 143 4.28 -21.88 8.66
N GLU A 144 4.67 -21.40 7.47
CA GLU A 144 5.84 -20.53 7.32
C GLU A 144 5.61 -19.15 7.93
N ILE A 145 4.47 -18.51 7.65
CA ILE A 145 4.13 -17.20 8.24
C ILE A 145 4.19 -17.26 9.77
N SER A 146 3.65 -18.31 10.41
CA SER A 146 3.65 -18.44 11.87
C SER A 146 5.05 -18.47 12.51
N ARG A 147 6.07 -18.87 11.74
CA ARG A 147 7.48 -18.92 12.17
C ARG A 147 8.26 -17.68 11.77
N HIS A 148 7.73 -16.90 10.83
CA HIS A 148 8.37 -15.71 10.30
C HIS A 148 8.23 -14.55 11.29
N PRO A 149 9.34 -13.90 11.71
CA PRO A 149 9.29 -12.72 12.57
C PRO A 149 8.46 -11.60 11.91
N THR A 150 7.91 -10.70 12.73
CA THR A 150 7.17 -9.56 12.18
C THR A 150 8.13 -8.58 11.52
N THR A 151 7.65 -7.82 10.54
CA THR A 151 8.43 -6.76 9.88
C THR A 151 9.02 -5.78 10.90
N LEU A 152 8.27 -5.45 11.97
CA LEU A 152 8.77 -4.63 13.07
C LEU A 152 9.97 -5.29 13.78
N GLN A 153 9.88 -6.58 14.11
CA GLN A 153 10.98 -7.30 14.76
C GLN A 153 12.23 -7.39 13.86
N ILE A 154 12.03 -7.60 12.56
CA ILE A 154 13.12 -7.63 11.58
C ILE A 154 13.83 -6.28 11.53
N PHE A 155 13.05 -5.20 11.39
CA PHE A 155 13.61 -3.86 11.24
C PHE A 155 14.23 -3.32 12.53
N GLU A 156 13.58 -3.52 13.67
CA GLU A 156 14.12 -3.19 15.00
C GLU A 156 15.45 -3.90 15.24
N LYS A 157 15.53 -5.21 14.95
CA LYS A 157 16.77 -5.97 15.10
C LYS A 157 17.89 -5.36 14.25
N ARG A 158 17.60 -5.00 12.99
CA ARG A 158 18.57 -4.37 12.09
C ARG A 158 19.10 -3.05 12.67
N LEU A 159 18.22 -2.17 13.15
CA LEU A 159 18.59 -0.87 13.73
C LEU A 159 19.40 -0.99 15.03
N ILE A 160 19.17 -2.05 15.80
CA ILE A 160 19.98 -2.34 17.00
C ILE A 160 21.35 -2.89 16.60
N GLU A 161 21.41 -3.76 15.59
CA GLU A 161 22.66 -4.35 15.10
C GLU A 161 23.57 -3.32 14.43
N ASP A 162 23.02 -2.32 13.75
CA ASP A 162 23.79 -1.23 13.13
C ASP A 162 24.07 -0.05 14.07
N GLY A 163 23.50 -0.06 15.28
CA GLY A 163 23.72 0.95 16.32
C GLY A 163 22.93 2.25 16.12
N THR A 164 21.98 2.28 15.19
CA THR A 164 21.08 3.43 14.99
C THR A 164 20.11 3.61 16.15
N LEU A 165 19.73 2.51 16.82
CA LEU A 165 18.76 2.50 17.91
C LEU A 165 19.20 1.56 19.04
N THR A 166 19.02 1.94 20.30
CA THR A 166 19.19 1.04 21.44
C THR A 166 17.92 0.22 21.71
N LYS A 167 18.04 -0.87 22.49
CA LYS A 167 16.86 -1.67 22.88
C LYS A 167 15.89 -0.88 23.74
N GLU A 168 16.45 -0.03 24.59
CA GLU A 168 15.71 0.84 25.50
C GLU A 168 14.90 1.87 24.71
N GLU A 169 15.52 2.57 23.75
CA GLU A 169 14.83 3.52 22.87
C GLU A 169 13.75 2.83 22.02
N ALA A 170 14.03 1.62 21.51
CA ALA A 170 13.03 0.84 20.77
C ALA A 170 11.80 0.50 21.62
N GLN A 171 12.00 0.17 22.91
CA GLN A 171 10.92 -0.10 23.83
C GLN A 171 10.14 1.16 24.20
N GLU A 172 10.84 2.28 24.44
CA GLU A 172 10.21 3.58 24.72
C GLU A 172 9.26 4.01 23.59
N ILE A 173 9.66 3.82 22.32
CA ILE A 173 8.79 4.12 21.17
C ILE A 173 7.53 3.26 21.18
N LYS A 174 7.65 1.95 21.46
CA LYS A 174 6.48 1.05 21.51
C LYS A 174 5.53 1.44 22.64
N ASP A 175 6.07 1.72 23.82
CA ASP A 175 5.29 2.10 24.99
C ASP A 175 4.57 3.43 24.75
N PHE A 176 5.26 4.39 24.13
CA PHE A 176 4.65 5.66 23.71
C PHE A 176 3.47 5.46 22.77
N VAL A 177 3.60 4.61 21.74
CA VAL A 177 2.52 4.33 20.79
C VAL A 177 1.35 3.62 21.48
N LEU A 178 1.60 2.62 22.32
CA LEU A 178 0.53 1.91 23.04
C LEU A 178 -0.23 2.83 23.99
N GLN A 179 0.48 3.67 24.75
CA GLN A 179 -0.14 4.67 25.62
C GLN A 179 -0.96 5.69 24.83
N SER A 180 -0.54 6.05 23.61
CA SER A 180 -1.33 6.92 22.74
C SER A 180 -2.67 6.29 22.36
N TYR A 181 -2.69 5.00 22.05
CA TYR A 181 -3.92 4.26 21.73
C TYR A 181 -4.85 4.17 22.94
N GLU A 182 -4.32 3.92 24.13
CA GLU A 182 -5.12 3.88 25.36
C GLU A 182 -5.75 5.25 25.67
N LYS A 183 -4.98 6.33 25.49
CA LYS A 183 -5.46 7.70 25.66
C LYS A 183 -6.57 8.04 24.68
N ASP A 184 -6.40 7.70 23.40
CA ASP A 184 -7.40 7.97 22.36
C ASP A 184 -8.67 7.13 22.57
N LEU A 185 -8.53 5.88 23.00
CA LEU A 185 -9.66 5.04 23.40
C LEU A 185 -10.45 5.65 24.56
N GLU A 186 -9.77 6.17 25.59
CA GLU A 186 -10.45 6.86 26.69
C GLU A 186 -11.16 8.14 26.21
N ALA A 187 -10.47 8.96 25.41
CA ALA A 187 -11.03 10.20 24.86
C ALA A 187 -12.27 9.95 23.98
N SER A 188 -12.28 8.84 23.22
CA SER A 188 -13.38 8.46 22.33
C SER A 188 -14.72 8.30 23.06
N LYS A 189 -14.72 7.93 24.35
CA LYS A 189 -15.94 7.74 25.14
C LYS A 189 -16.74 9.02 25.33
N THR A 190 -16.05 10.17 25.27
CA THR A 190 -16.63 11.50 25.43
C THR A 190 -16.57 12.33 24.15
N TYR A 191 -16.08 11.75 23.06
CA TYR A 191 -15.89 12.47 21.81
C TYR A 191 -17.23 12.88 21.20
N VAL A 192 -17.35 14.16 20.86
CA VAL A 192 -18.47 14.71 20.11
C VAL A 192 -17.93 15.22 18.79
N ARG A 193 -18.43 14.64 17.69
CA ARG A 193 -18.06 15.03 16.33
C ARG A 193 -18.29 16.52 16.12
N LYS A 194 -17.29 17.24 15.62
CA LYS A 194 -17.45 18.61 15.17
C LYS A 194 -17.70 18.64 13.67
N ASP A 195 -18.38 19.69 13.21
CA ASP A 195 -18.59 19.91 11.78
C ASP A 195 -17.28 20.11 11.01
N THR A 196 -16.19 20.43 11.72
CA THR A 196 -14.84 20.62 11.16
C THR A 196 -13.99 19.36 11.07
N ASP A 197 -14.49 18.21 11.55
CA ASP A 197 -13.72 16.95 11.54
C ASP A 197 -13.75 16.26 10.16
N TRP A 198 -14.07 17.00 9.08
CA TRP A 198 -14.01 16.59 7.68
C TRP A 198 -13.72 17.78 6.76
#